data_AF-A0A4R4BJN6-F1
#
_entry.id   AF-A0A4R4BJN6-F1
#
_cell.length_a   1.000
_cell.length_b   1.000
_cell.length_c   1.000
_cell.angle_alpha   90.00
_cell.angle_beta   90.00
_cell.angle_gamma   90.00
#
_symmetry.space_group_name_H-M   'P 1'
#
loop_
_entity.id
_entity.type
_entity.pdbx_description
1 polymer ?
#
loop_
_entity_poly.entity_id
_entity_poly.type
_entity_poly.pdbx_seq_one_letter_code
_entity_poly.pdbx_strand_id
1 'polypeptide(L)'
;MSGLRIPMTGSISDIPTAYAVIFASGKGVQDLYKNQEYINSIHVDPQRQLIGSMCSGSLLLGAKKLLTGKKATTYPSVVEQLKEFDVDVIEQSFVNEGNISTAAGCFAAQDLSAWIIRTLINETMVDTVLETVQPVGKGLYF
;
A
#
# COMPACT_ATOMS: atom_id res chain seq x y z
N MET A 1 -14.98 11.62 -1.35
CA MET A 1 -13.92 12.52 -1.83
C MET A 1 -14.31 13.91 -1.37
N SER A 2 -13.44 14.61 -0.67
CA SER A 2 -13.71 15.89 0.00
C SER A 2 -13.61 17.12 -0.93
N GLY A 3 -13.34 16.91 -2.22
CA GLY A 3 -13.08 18.00 -3.18
C GLY A 3 -11.64 18.53 -3.17
N LEU A 4 -10.76 17.96 -2.32
CA LEU A 4 -9.35 18.31 -2.28
C LEU A 4 -8.66 17.94 -3.60
N ARG A 5 -7.93 18.90 -4.18
CA ARG A 5 -7.10 18.67 -5.36
C ARG A 5 -5.67 18.42 -4.92
N ILE A 6 -5.11 17.29 -5.35
CA ILE A 6 -3.71 16.94 -5.14
C ILE A 6 -3.06 16.96 -6.53
N PRO A 7 -2.23 17.97 -6.86
CA PRO A 7 -1.56 18.01 -8.15
C PRO A 7 -0.55 16.87 -8.27
N MET A 8 -0.42 16.30 -9.46
CA MET A 8 0.61 15.31 -9.74
C MET A 8 1.98 16.00 -9.84
N THR A 9 2.98 15.44 -9.16
CA THR A 9 4.37 15.92 -9.21
C THR A 9 5.24 15.09 -10.15
N GLY A 10 4.67 14.05 -10.76
CA GLY A 10 5.35 13.12 -11.65
C GLY A 10 4.34 12.32 -12.47
N SER A 11 4.85 11.35 -13.21
CA SER A 11 4.13 10.56 -14.20
C SER A 11 4.20 9.07 -13.88
N ILE A 12 3.30 8.27 -14.47
CA ILE A 12 3.34 6.81 -14.37
C ILE A 12 4.65 6.23 -14.93
N SER A 13 5.27 6.91 -15.91
CA SER A 13 6.58 6.51 -16.46
C SER A 13 7.74 6.62 -15.47
N ASP A 14 7.58 7.30 -14.34
CA ASP A 14 8.62 7.41 -13.31
C ASP A 14 8.65 6.19 -12.37
N ILE A 15 7.54 5.43 -12.31
CA ILE A 15 7.37 4.25 -11.43
C ILE A 15 8.52 3.25 -11.56
N PRO A 16 9.02 2.88 -12.77
CA PRO A 16 10.10 1.91 -12.91
C PRO A 16 11.43 2.33 -12.29
N THR A 17 11.60 3.59 -11.88
CA THR A 17 12.83 4.06 -11.21
C THR A 17 12.68 4.14 -9.68
N ALA A 18 11.45 4.21 -9.16
CA ALA A 18 11.17 4.34 -7.73
C ALA A 18 11.68 3.14 -6.91
N TYR A 19 12.04 3.37 -5.65
CA TYR A 19 12.38 2.29 -4.70
C TYR A 19 11.15 1.68 -4.02
N ALA A 20 10.08 2.48 -3.87
CA ALA A 20 8.82 2.05 -3.30
C ALA A 20 7.64 2.61 -4.12
N VAL A 21 6.58 1.82 -4.27
CA VAL A 21 5.36 2.16 -5.00
C VAL A 21 4.16 1.82 -4.13
N ILE A 22 3.37 2.83 -3.74
CA ILE A 22 2.24 2.66 -2.83
C ILE A 22 0.93 3.00 -3.53
N PHE A 23 0.03 2.01 -3.60
CA PHE A 23 -1.31 2.18 -4.14
C PHE A 23 -2.26 2.63 -3.03
N ALA A 24 -2.69 3.89 -3.10
CA ALA A 24 -3.65 4.46 -2.17
C ALA A 24 -5.09 3.96 -2.42
N SER A 25 -5.93 4.12 -1.40
CA SER A 25 -7.37 3.86 -1.48
C SER A 25 -8.10 5.01 -2.17
N GLY A 26 -9.24 4.73 -2.80
CA GLY A 26 -10.08 5.80 -3.33
C GLY A 26 -11.30 5.26 -4.07
N LYS A 27 -12.34 6.10 -4.24
CA LYS A 27 -13.55 5.71 -4.98
C LYS A 27 -13.23 5.25 -6.42
N GLY A 28 -12.25 5.89 -7.07
CA GLY A 28 -11.83 5.54 -8.43
C GLY A 28 -11.17 4.16 -8.55
N VAL A 29 -10.73 3.56 -7.45
CA VAL A 29 -10.13 2.21 -7.50
C VAL A 29 -11.11 1.20 -8.10
N GLN A 30 -12.41 1.29 -7.77
CA GLN A 30 -13.46 0.38 -8.25
C GLN A 30 -13.57 0.28 -9.77
N ASP A 31 -13.23 1.37 -10.47
CA ASP A 31 -13.20 1.41 -11.93
C ASP A 31 -11.81 1.05 -12.46
N LEU A 32 -10.76 1.55 -11.81
CA LEU A 32 -9.36 1.38 -12.25
C LEU A 32 -8.88 -0.07 -12.19
N TYR A 33 -9.29 -0.87 -11.19
CA TYR A 33 -8.84 -2.26 -11.08
C TYR A 33 -9.39 -3.16 -12.19
N LYS A 34 -10.51 -2.75 -12.81
CA LYS A 34 -11.14 -3.43 -13.96
C LYS A 34 -10.62 -2.91 -15.30
N ASN A 35 -9.93 -1.76 -15.30
CA ASN A 35 -9.42 -1.16 -16.52
C ASN A 35 -8.07 -1.78 -16.89
N GLN A 36 -8.09 -2.73 -17.82
CA GLN A 36 -6.89 -3.46 -18.23
C GLN A 36 -5.82 -2.56 -18.87
N GLU A 37 -6.21 -1.50 -19.58
CA GLU A 37 -5.27 -0.54 -20.17
C GLU A 37 -4.51 0.21 -19.07
N TYR A 38 -5.24 0.74 -18.08
CA TYR A 38 -4.64 1.40 -16.93
C TYR A 38 -3.74 0.46 -16.14
N ILE A 39 -4.24 -0.74 -15.82
CA ILE A 39 -3.44 -1.77 -15.15
C ILE A 39 -2.18 -2.02 -15.97
N ASN A 40 -2.26 -2.38 -17.24
CA ASN A 40 -1.07 -2.67 -18.07
C ASN A 40 -0.07 -1.51 -18.16
N SER A 41 -0.51 -0.25 -18.06
CA SER A 41 0.38 0.92 -18.08
C SER A 41 1.32 1.01 -16.87
N ILE A 42 0.96 0.41 -15.73
CA ILE A 42 1.73 0.50 -14.49
C ILE A 42 2.83 -0.57 -14.46
N HIS A 43 4.09 -0.16 -14.57
CA HIS A 43 5.22 -1.09 -14.58
C HIS A 43 5.90 -1.09 -13.21
N VAL A 44 5.83 -2.22 -12.51
CA VAL A 44 6.45 -2.43 -11.19
C VAL A 44 7.22 -3.75 -11.18
N ASP A 45 8.30 -3.78 -10.41
CA ASP A 45 9.17 -4.95 -10.27
C ASP A 45 9.38 -5.30 -8.78
N PRO A 46 8.74 -6.36 -8.27
CA PRO A 46 8.86 -6.76 -6.86
C PRO A 46 10.25 -7.29 -6.49
N GLN A 47 11.15 -7.56 -7.45
CA GLN A 47 12.54 -7.94 -7.13
C GLN A 47 13.39 -6.74 -6.73
N ARG A 48 13.01 -5.54 -7.17
CA ARG A 48 13.76 -4.29 -6.96
C ARG A 48 13.02 -3.29 -6.06
N GLN A 49 11.69 -3.35 -6.05
CA GLN A 49 10.84 -2.34 -5.43
C GLN A 49 10.02 -2.91 -4.27
N LEU A 50 9.80 -2.06 -3.28
CA LEU A 50 8.76 -2.29 -2.27
C LEU A 50 7.41 -1.87 -2.85
N ILE A 51 6.46 -2.80 -2.93
CA ILE A 51 5.14 -2.55 -3.51
C ILE A 51 4.09 -2.68 -2.40
N GLY A 52 3.44 -1.57 -2.07
CA GLY A 52 2.50 -1.49 -0.96
C GLY A 52 1.10 -1.09 -1.42
N SER A 53 0.09 -1.37 -0.60
CA SER A 53 -1.23 -0.75 -0.78
C SER A 53 -1.95 -0.47 0.53
N MET A 54 -2.79 0.56 0.49
CA MET A 54 -3.72 0.92 1.57
C MET A 54 -5.16 0.59 1.16
N CYS A 55 -5.87 -0.12 2.03
CA CYS A 55 -7.31 -0.39 1.91
C CYS A 55 -7.65 -0.93 0.50
N SER A 56 -8.55 -0.27 -0.23
CA SER A 56 -8.99 -0.72 -1.57
C SER A 56 -7.88 -0.74 -2.62
N GLY A 57 -6.77 -0.05 -2.41
CA GLY A 57 -5.63 -0.07 -3.34
C GLY A 57 -5.06 -1.48 -3.58
N SER A 58 -5.28 -2.41 -2.66
CA SER A 58 -4.95 -3.84 -2.82
C SER A 58 -5.62 -4.49 -4.03
N LEU A 59 -6.78 -4.01 -4.48
CA LEU A 59 -7.44 -4.49 -5.70
C LEU A 59 -6.58 -4.25 -6.95
N LEU A 60 -5.80 -3.16 -6.97
CA LEU A 60 -4.87 -2.89 -8.08
C LEU A 60 -3.70 -3.89 -8.08
N LEU A 61 -3.24 -4.31 -6.89
CA LEU A 61 -2.23 -5.36 -6.77
C LEU A 61 -2.78 -6.74 -7.17
N GLY A 62 -4.03 -7.04 -6.79
CA GLY A 62 -4.75 -8.23 -7.23
C GLY A 62 -4.91 -8.29 -8.75
N ALA A 63 -5.38 -7.20 -9.38
CA ALA A 63 -5.50 -7.09 -10.84
C ALA A 63 -4.14 -7.21 -11.56
N LYS A 64 -3.05 -6.78 -10.90
CA LYS A 64 -1.67 -6.97 -11.37
C LYS A 64 -1.11 -8.37 -11.16
N LYS A 65 -1.88 -9.28 -10.56
CA LYS A 65 -1.45 -10.64 -10.17
C LYS A 65 -0.25 -10.66 -9.23
N LEU A 66 -0.05 -9.57 -8.49
CA LEU A 66 1.04 -9.45 -7.51
C LEU A 66 0.71 -10.19 -6.20
N LEU A 67 -0.57 -10.45 -5.95
CA LEU A 67 -1.07 -11.09 -4.73
C LEU A 67 -1.57 -12.53 -4.95
N THR A 68 -1.55 -13.04 -6.18
CA THR A 68 -2.05 -14.38 -6.49
C THR A 68 -1.27 -15.45 -5.72
N GLY A 69 -1.99 -16.30 -4.98
CA GLY A 69 -1.44 -17.32 -4.10
C GLY A 69 -0.77 -16.80 -2.82
N LYS A 70 -0.97 -15.52 -2.46
CA LYS A 70 -0.35 -14.86 -1.30
C LYS A 70 -1.38 -14.44 -0.27
N LYS A 71 -0.92 -14.11 0.94
CA LYS A 71 -1.73 -13.46 1.97
C LYS A 71 -1.78 -11.96 1.76
N ALA A 72 -2.94 -11.36 2.01
CA ALA A 72 -3.09 -9.91 2.00
C ALA A 72 -4.22 -9.45 2.93
N THR A 73 -4.30 -8.16 3.19
CA THR A 73 -5.44 -7.51 3.84
C THR A 73 -5.99 -6.40 2.95
N THR A 74 -7.23 -6.00 3.20
CA THR A 74 -7.91 -4.91 2.49
C THR A 74 -9.01 -4.29 3.34
N TYR A 75 -9.62 -3.22 2.86
CA TYR A 75 -10.76 -2.63 3.56
C TYR A 75 -11.96 -3.58 3.54
N PRO A 76 -12.75 -3.71 4.63
CA PRO A 76 -13.81 -4.71 4.74
C PRO A 76 -14.79 -4.73 3.56
N SER A 77 -15.13 -3.56 3.01
CA SER A 77 -16.11 -3.45 1.92
C SER A 77 -15.63 -4.00 0.57
N VAL A 78 -14.37 -4.43 0.44
CA VAL A 78 -13.83 -4.96 -0.82
C VAL A 78 -13.11 -6.31 -0.68
N VAL A 79 -13.31 -7.00 0.45
CA VAL A 79 -12.70 -8.32 0.73
C VAL A 79 -13.08 -9.33 -0.34
N GLU A 80 -14.36 -9.43 -0.69
CA GLU A 80 -14.82 -10.41 -1.68
C GLU A 80 -14.23 -10.16 -3.08
N GLN A 81 -14.13 -8.90 -3.50
CA GLN A 81 -13.46 -8.55 -4.77
C GLN A 81 -11.97 -8.90 -4.76
N LEU A 82 -11.29 -8.81 -3.62
CA LEU A 82 -9.87 -9.18 -3.54
C LEU A 82 -9.68 -10.70 -3.65
N LYS A 83 -10.58 -11.49 -3.05
CA LYS A 83 -10.55 -12.96 -3.12
C LYS A 83 -10.70 -13.49 -4.55
N GLU A 84 -11.37 -12.76 -5.44
CA GLU A 84 -11.49 -13.12 -6.87
C GLU A 84 -10.12 -13.25 -7.58
N PHE A 85 -9.05 -12.67 -7.02
CA PHE A 85 -7.68 -12.75 -7.54
C PHE A 85 -6.84 -13.91 -6.97
N ASP A 86 -7.48 -14.88 -6.32
CA ASP A 86 -6.83 -16.02 -5.65
C ASP A 86 -5.88 -15.56 -4.52
N VAL A 87 -6.41 -14.68 -3.65
CA VAL A 87 -5.69 -14.09 -2.52
C VAL A 87 -6.26 -14.63 -1.21
N ASP A 88 -5.40 -15.07 -0.30
CA ASP A 88 -5.77 -15.44 1.07
C ASP A 88 -5.93 -14.17 1.90
N VAL A 89 -7.17 -13.67 2.02
CA VAL A 89 -7.45 -12.41 2.71
C VAL A 89 -7.48 -12.62 4.22
N ILE A 90 -6.50 -12.05 4.91
CA ILE A 90 -6.29 -12.17 6.35
C ILE A 90 -6.87 -10.96 7.09
N GLU A 91 -7.59 -11.22 8.18
CA GLU A 91 -8.14 -10.19 9.08
C GLU A 91 -7.06 -9.63 10.02
N GLN A 92 -6.11 -8.89 9.44
CA GLN A 92 -5.04 -8.17 10.13
C GLN A 92 -4.92 -6.74 9.58
N SER A 93 -4.42 -5.80 10.40
CA SER A 93 -4.22 -4.41 9.98
C SER A 93 -3.11 -4.28 8.93
N PHE A 94 -2.11 -5.15 8.97
CA PHE A 94 -0.97 -5.16 8.07
C PHE A 94 -0.55 -6.61 7.76
N VAL A 95 -0.30 -6.90 6.49
CA VAL A 95 0.17 -8.21 6.02
C VAL A 95 1.37 -7.98 5.09
N ASN A 96 2.48 -8.67 5.38
CA ASN A 96 3.72 -8.61 4.61
C ASN A 96 4.01 -9.96 3.93
N GLU A 97 4.29 -9.89 2.63
CA GLU A 97 4.70 -11.01 1.77
C GLU A 97 6.01 -10.64 1.05
N GLY A 98 7.06 -10.36 1.83
CA GLY A 98 8.38 -9.94 1.34
C GLY A 98 8.36 -8.49 0.86
N ASN A 99 8.64 -8.30 -0.44
CA ASN A 99 8.64 -6.99 -1.08
C ASN A 99 7.24 -6.47 -1.44
N ILE A 100 6.19 -7.22 -1.12
CA ILE A 100 4.81 -6.83 -1.34
C ILE A 100 4.09 -6.78 0.01
N SER A 101 3.48 -5.66 0.36
CA SER A 101 2.74 -5.51 1.62
C SER A 101 1.38 -4.84 1.42
N THR A 102 0.42 -5.18 2.27
CA THR A 102 -0.93 -4.60 2.25
C THR A 102 -1.32 -4.17 3.65
N ALA A 103 -2.02 -3.04 3.75
CA ALA A 103 -2.48 -2.47 5.01
C ALA A 103 -3.95 -2.07 4.90
N ALA A 104 -4.72 -2.28 5.97
CA ALA A 104 -6.14 -2.01 6.04
C ALA A 104 -6.52 -1.27 7.32
N GLY A 105 -7.37 -0.26 7.17
CA GLY A 105 -7.70 0.68 8.25
C GLY A 105 -6.74 1.88 8.28
N CYS A 106 -7.27 3.08 8.51
CA CYS A 106 -6.49 4.31 8.36
C CYS A 106 -5.25 4.38 9.26
N PHE A 107 -5.30 3.80 10.46
CA PHE A 107 -4.16 3.78 11.38
C PHE A 107 -3.05 2.79 10.97
N ALA A 108 -3.37 1.77 10.15
CA ALA A 108 -2.37 0.84 9.62
C ALA A 108 -1.40 1.48 8.62
N ALA A 109 -1.64 2.74 8.21
CA ALA A 109 -0.69 3.51 7.42
C ALA A 109 0.67 3.66 8.14
N GLN A 110 0.68 3.63 9.47
CA GLN A 110 1.91 3.64 10.26
C GLN A 110 2.72 2.36 10.03
N ASP A 111 2.07 1.19 10.02
CA ASP A 111 2.73 -0.10 9.76
C ASP A 111 3.31 -0.15 8.35
N LEU A 112 2.55 0.32 7.36
CA LEU A 112 3.02 0.39 5.97
C LEU A 112 4.23 1.33 5.83
N SER A 113 4.20 2.48 6.49
CA SER A 113 5.32 3.44 6.48
C SER A 113 6.55 2.87 7.19
N ALA A 114 6.34 2.23 8.34
CA ALA A 114 7.38 1.56 9.10
C ALA A 114 8.06 0.46 8.29
N TRP A 115 7.29 -0.36 7.56
CA TRP A 115 7.84 -1.37 6.67
C TRP A 115 8.76 -0.78 5.59
N ILE A 116 8.33 0.30 4.91
CA ILE A 116 9.15 0.98 3.89
C ILE A 116 10.46 1.51 4.51
N ILE A 117 10.34 2.25 5.61
CA ILE A 117 11.50 2.89 6.27
C ILE A 117 12.47 1.83 6.78
N ARG A 118 11.96 0.78 7.43
CA ARG A 118 12.75 -0.34 7.95
C ARG A 118 13.58 -1.00 6.86
N THR A 119 12.95 -1.26 5.70
CA THR A 119 13.60 -1.99 4.61
C THR A 119 14.56 -1.13 3.80
N LEU A 120 14.28 0.16 3.62
CA LEU A 120 15.15 1.06 2.84
C LEU A 120 16.24 1.73 3.66
N ILE A 121 16.05 1.89 4.97
CA ILE A 121 16.94 2.64 5.85
C ILE A 121 17.41 1.78 7.03
N ASN A 122 16.60 1.62 8.08
CA ASN A 122 16.84 0.76 9.25
C ASN A 122 15.73 0.94 10.31
N GLU A 123 15.76 0.11 11.36
CA GLU A 123 14.85 0.18 12.52
C GLU A 123 14.94 1.52 13.27
N THR A 124 16.13 2.05 13.51
CA THR A 124 16.31 3.31 14.25
C THR A 124 15.57 4.47 13.58
N MET A 125 15.52 4.49 12.26
CA MET A 125 14.76 5.49 11.51
C MET A 125 13.25 5.30 11.64
N VAL A 126 12.77 4.06 11.77
CA VAL A 126 11.35 3.79 12.06
C VAL A 126 10.98 4.42 13.39
N ASP A 127 11.75 4.16 14.44
CA ASP A 127 11.50 4.69 15.79
C ASP A 127 11.46 6.23 15.75
N THR A 128 12.49 6.83 15.15
CA THR A 128 12.61 8.29 15.02
C THR A 128 11.40 8.89 14.30
N VAL A 129 10.92 8.29 13.20
CA VAL A 129 9.78 8.82 12.44
C VAL A 129 8.47 8.60 13.20
N LEU A 130 8.25 7.39 13.72
CA LEU A 130 6.99 7.05 14.38
C LEU A 130 6.81 7.84 15.68
N GLU A 131 7.87 8.11 16.43
CA GLU A 131 7.81 8.98 17.62
C GLU A 131 7.19 10.33 17.31
N THR A 132 7.51 10.93 16.15
CA THR A 132 7.00 12.28 15.78
C THR A 132 5.50 12.35 15.52
N VAL A 133 4.84 11.21 15.28
CA VAL A 133 3.41 11.12 15.00
C VAL A 133 2.62 10.50 16.16
N GLN A 134 3.29 10.08 17.23
CA GLN A 134 2.63 9.58 18.43
C GLN A 134 2.04 10.72 19.26
N PRO A 135 0.97 10.44 20.03
CA PRO A 135 0.51 11.36 21.06
C PRO A 135 1.60 11.70 22.08
N VAL A 136 1.57 12.92 22.61
CA VAL A 136 2.43 13.34 23.73
C VAL A 136 2.25 12.38 24.92
N GLY A 137 3.36 11.94 25.50
CA GLY A 137 3.42 10.91 26.55
C GLY A 137 3.46 9.47 26.05
N LYS A 138 3.42 9.23 24.74
CA LYS A 138 3.51 7.89 24.11
C LYS A 138 4.66 7.74 23.11
N GLY A 139 5.48 8.77 22.94
CA GLY A 139 6.61 8.83 21.99
C GLY A 139 7.21 10.23 21.92
N LEU A 140 6.39 11.27 22.12
CA LEU A 140 6.83 12.65 22.33
C LEU A 140 6.84 12.99 23.82
N TYR A 141 7.95 13.53 24.33
CA TYR A 141 8.11 13.99 25.71
C TYR A 141 8.69 15.42 25.73
N PHE A 142 8.38 16.18 26.78
CA PHE A 142 8.98 17.49 27.05
C PHE A 142 10.11 17.36 28.07
#